data_AF-E2NHG3-F1
#
_entry.id   AF-E2NHG3-F1
#
_cell.length_a   1.000
_cell.length_b   1.000
_cell.length_c   1.000
_cell.angle_alpha   90.00
_cell.angle_beta   90.00
_cell.angle_gamma   90.00
#
_symmetry.space_group_name_H-M   'P 1'
#
loop_
_entity.id
_entity.type
_entity.pdbx_description
1 polymer ?
#
loop_
_entity_poly.entity_id
_entity_poly.type
_entity_poly.pdbx_seq_one_letter_code
_entity_poly.pdbx_strand_id
1 'polypeptide(L)'
;MDNHLLSHAIAIATEAHKGQKDKYGQEYLHHPIRVMNMGRNLKERIVGILHDVVEDTEWTFEDLEKEGFSAEIIEAVRCVTKTSDEEDYEEYVERCALQSHSRCR
;
A
#
# COMPACT_ATOMS: atom_id res chain seq x y z
N MET A 1 5.20 8.31 18.86
CA MET A 1 5.94 8.98 17.76
C MET A 1 5.54 8.43 16.39
N ASP A 2 4.64 7.46 16.37
CA ASP A 2 4.31 6.66 15.20
C ASP A 2 3.30 7.38 14.28
N ASN A 3 2.45 8.25 14.85
CA ASN A 3 1.45 9.03 14.10
C ASN A 3 2.06 9.96 13.03
N HIS A 4 3.33 10.33 13.17
CA HIS A 4 4.03 11.14 12.17
C HIS A 4 4.31 10.35 10.89
N LEU A 5 4.67 9.07 11.00
CA LEU A 5 4.88 8.21 9.83
C LEU A 5 3.61 7.98 9.03
N LEU A 6 2.47 7.80 9.72
CA LEU A 6 1.17 7.68 9.04
C LEU A 6 0.79 8.99 8.34
N SER A 7 1.00 10.13 9.00
CA SER A 7 0.71 11.44 8.40
C SER A 7 1.59 11.68 7.16
N HIS A 8 2.86 11.26 7.23
CA HIS A 8 3.81 11.34 6.11
C HIS A 8 3.39 10.43 4.94
N ALA A 9 3.01 9.18 5.22
CA ALA A 9 2.50 8.25 4.22
C ALA A 9 1.22 8.78 3.53
N ILE A 10 0.31 9.40 4.28
CA ILE A 10 -0.88 10.05 3.73
C ILE A 10 -0.50 11.23 2.82
N ALA A 11 0.50 12.03 3.21
CA ALA A 11 0.97 13.14 2.40
C ALA A 11 1.56 12.65 1.07
N ILE A 12 2.40 11.61 1.11
CA ILE A 12 2.95 10.96 -0.09
C ILE A 12 1.84 10.44 -0.99
N ALA A 13 0.88 9.67 -0.46
CA ALA A 13 -0.23 9.14 -1.24
C ALA A 13 -1.10 10.26 -1.84
N THR A 14 -1.34 11.33 -1.09
CA THR A 14 -2.10 12.49 -1.57
C THR A 14 -1.39 13.21 -2.70
N GLU A 15 -0.06 13.32 -2.64
CA GLU A 15 0.75 13.95 -3.68
C GLU A 15 0.88 13.04 -4.92
N ALA A 16 1.12 11.75 -4.71
CA ALA A 16 1.27 10.75 -5.77
C ALA A 16 -0.02 10.60 -6.60
N HIS A 17 -1.18 10.53 -5.96
CA HIS A 17 -2.48 10.44 -6.63
C HIS A 17 -3.10 11.81 -6.95
N LYS A 18 -2.35 12.90 -6.82
CA LYS A 18 -2.87 14.25 -7.01
C LYS A 18 -3.29 14.47 -8.46
N GLY A 19 -4.58 14.67 -8.67
CA GLY A 19 -5.16 14.83 -10.01
C GLY A 19 -5.55 13.52 -10.68
N GLN A 20 -5.28 12.38 -10.05
CA GLN A 20 -5.82 11.09 -10.48
C GLN A 20 -7.30 11.01 -10.13
N LYS A 21 -8.11 10.68 -11.13
CA LYS A 21 -9.55 10.49 -10.99
C LYS A 21 -9.92 9.06 -11.29
N ASP A 22 -10.81 8.50 -10.47
CA ASP A 22 -11.43 7.20 -10.75
C ASP A 22 -12.34 7.31 -12.00
N LYS A 23 -12.77 6.17 -12.53
CA LYS A 23 -13.71 6.04 -13.66
C LYS A 23 -15.03 6.80 -13.48
N TYR A 24 -15.37 7.18 -12.25
CA TYR A 24 -16.54 8.00 -11.91
C TYR A 24 -16.24 9.50 -11.70
N GLY A 25 -14.99 9.93 -11.97
CA GLY A 25 -14.56 11.32 -11.86
C GLY A 25 -14.27 11.81 -10.43
N GLN A 26 -14.26 10.91 -9.44
CA GLN A 26 -13.91 11.20 -8.05
C GLN A 26 -12.41 11.08 -7.81
N GLU A 27 -11.89 11.72 -6.76
CA GLU A 27 -10.49 11.63 -6.38
C GLU A 27 -10.12 10.19 -6.00
N TYR A 28 -9.10 9.63 -6.66
CA TYR A 28 -8.68 8.24 -6.45
C TYR A 28 -8.28 7.95 -5.00
N LEU A 29 -7.79 8.98 -4.29
CA LEU A 29 -7.38 8.95 -2.89
C LEU A 29 -8.42 8.33 -1.92
N HIS A 30 -9.71 8.38 -2.26
CA HIS A 30 -10.75 7.74 -1.44
C HIS A 30 -10.55 6.22 -1.28
N HIS A 31 -10.02 5.55 -2.31
CA HIS A 31 -9.80 4.12 -2.27
C HIS A 31 -8.68 3.73 -1.26
N PRO A 32 -7.44 4.27 -1.36
CA PRO A 32 -6.40 4.06 -0.37
C PRO A 32 -6.84 4.42 1.06
N ILE A 33 -7.57 5.52 1.26
CA ILE A 33 -8.07 5.93 2.58
C ILE A 33 -9.03 4.88 3.17
N ARG A 34 -9.86 4.24 2.33
CA ARG A 34 -10.75 3.17 2.79
C ARG A 34 -9.96 1.95 3.24
N VAL A 35 -8.92 1.57 2.49
CA VAL A 35 -8.03 0.44 2.83
C VAL A 35 -7.26 0.72 4.10
N MET A 36 -6.69 1.92 4.24
CA MET A 36 -6.07 2.40 5.48
C MET A 36 -7.02 2.26 6.67
N ASN A 37 -8.28 2.65 6.56
CA ASN A 37 -9.24 2.56 7.66
C ASN A 37 -9.62 1.11 8.05
N MET A 38 -9.41 0.13 7.16
CA MET A 38 -9.58 -1.29 7.49
C MET A 38 -8.41 -1.85 8.33
N GLY A 39 -7.24 -1.20 8.30
CA GLY A 39 -6.09 -1.56 9.13
C GLY A 39 -6.34 -1.35 10.62
N ARG A 40 -6.05 -2.37 11.43
CA ARG A 40 -6.22 -2.37 12.90
C ARG A 40 -5.02 -1.73 13.59
N ASN A 41 -3.82 -1.98 13.06
CA ASN A 41 -2.56 -1.46 13.59
C ASN A 41 -2.02 -0.34 12.73
N LEU A 42 -1.22 0.56 13.30
CA LEU A 42 -0.67 1.68 12.55
C LEU A 42 0.16 1.24 11.33
N LYS A 43 0.93 0.16 11.45
CA LYS A 43 1.69 -0.39 10.32
C LYS A 43 0.77 -0.84 9.18
N GLU A 44 -0.32 -1.54 9.50
CA GLU A 44 -1.32 -1.95 8.51
C GLU A 44 -1.97 -0.75 7.82
N ARG A 45 -2.20 0.34 8.58
CA ARG A 45 -2.71 1.59 8.02
C ARG A 45 -1.72 2.24 7.05
N ILE A 46 -0.43 2.29 7.41
CA ILE A 46 0.64 2.81 6.56
C ILE A 46 0.76 1.96 5.28
N VAL A 47 0.74 0.64 5.41
CA VAL A 47 0.79 -0.27 4.27
C VAL A 47 -0.43 -0.07 3.37
N GLY A 48 -1.62 0.04 3.95
CA GLY A 48 -2.87 0.23 3.21
C GLY A 48 -2.98 1.57 2.48
N ILE A 49 -2.34 2.64 2.96
CA ILE A 49 -2.33 3.92 2.21
C ILE A 49 -1.25 3.93 1.10
N LEU A 50 -0.16 3.17 1.27
CA LEU A 50 0.98 3.14 0.33
C LEU A 50 0.89 2.04 -0.73
N HIS A 51 0.01 1.04 -0.58
CA HIS A 51 -0.04 -0.10 -1.50
C HIS A 51 -0.27 0.32 -2.96
N ASP A 52 -1.22 1.23 -3.19
CA ASP A 52 -1.54 1.78 -4.51
C ASP A 52 -0.53 2.84 -4.97
N VAL A 53 0.23 3.45 -4.06
CA VAL A 53 1.21 4.47 -4.44
C VAL A 53 2.30 3.84 -5.31
N VAL A 54 2.78 2.65 -4.95
CA VAL A 54 3.80 1.95 -5.73
C VAL A 54 3.19 1.23 -6.95
N GLU A 55 1.88 0.95 -6.93
CA GLU A 55 1.18 0.27 -8.03
C GLU A 55 0.78 1.24 -9.17
N ASP A 56 0.16 2.38 -8.82
CA ASP A 56 -0.47 3.28 -9.77
C ASP A 56 0.38 4.53 -10.11
N THR A 57 1.52 4.72 -9.46
CA THR A 57 2.34 5.93 -9.62
C THR A 57 3.83 5.61 -9.85
N GLU A 58 4.65 6.64 -10.10
CA GLU A 58 6.09 6.48 -10.38
C GLU A 58 6.94 6.18 -9.13
N TRP A 59 6.32 6.06 -7.95
CA TRP A 59 7.02 5.80 -6.69
C TRP A 59 7.58 4.39 -6.63
N THR A 60 8.82 4.26 -6.16
CA THR A 60 9.47 2.96 -5.95
C THR A 60 9.64 2.61 -4.47
N PHE A 61 9.86 1.33 -4.17
CA PHE A 61 10.21 0.87 -2.82
C PHE A 61 11.49 1.53 -2.29
N GLU A 62 12.43 1.86 -3.17
CA GLU A 62 13.67 2.57 -2.80
C GLU A 62 13.39 4.02 -2.40
N ASP A 63 12.40 4.66 -3.02
CA ASP A 63 11.98 6.02 -2.63
C ASP A 63 11.29 6.01 -1.27
N LEU A 64 10.48 4.99 -0.97
CA LEU A 64 9.94 4.80 0.38
C LEU A 64 11.05 4.57 1.42
N GLU A 65 12.13 3.86 1.06
CA GLU A 65 13.28 3.70 1.96
C GLU A 65 13.98 5.05 2.23
N LYS A 66 14.15 5.88 1.20
CA LYS A 66 14.72 7.24 1.34
C LYS A 66 13.87 8.15 2.22
N GLU A 67 12.55 7.99 2.16
CA GLU A 67 11.60 8.74 3.01
C GLU A 67 11.64 8.32 4.48
N GLY A 68 12.40 7.27 4.82
CA GLY A 68 12.62 6.82 6.19
C GLY A 68 11.62 5.76 6.67
N PHE A 69 10.92 5.08 5.76
CA PHE A 69 10.11 3.92 6.12
C PHE A 69 11.01 2.73 6.48
N SER A 70 10.65 2.00 7.53
CA SER A 70 11.40 0.81 7.94
C SER A 70 11.25 -0.33 6.94
N ALA A 71 12.28 -1.15 6.77
CA ALA A 71 12.26 -2.33 5.90
C ALA A 71 11.04 -3.26 6.12
N GLU A 72 10.54 -3.38 7.36
CA GLU A 72 9.34 -4.18 7.66
C GLU A 72 8.07 -3.62 6.98
N ILE A 73 7.94 -2.29 6.89
CA ILE A 73 6.82 -1.63 6.21
C ILE A 73 6.97 -1.81 4.70
N ILE A 74 8.18 -1.63 4.17
CA ILE A 74 8.46 -1.76 2.74
C ILE A 74 8.17 -3.19 2.27
N GLU A 75 8.59 -4.20 3.03
CA GLU A 75 8.30 -5.60 2.72
C GLU A 75 6.80 -5.90 2.80
N ALA A 76 6.10 -5.33 3.78
CA ALA A 76 4.65 -5.47 3.88
C ALA A 76 3.92 -4.81 2.70
N VAL A 77 4.36 -3.62 2.26
CA VAL A 77 3.84 -2.96 1.05
C VAL A 77 4.11 -3.85 -0.17
N ARG A 78 5.34 -4.34 -0.35
CA ARG A 78 5.70 -5.24 -1.45
C ARG A 78 4.81 -6.50 -1.51
N CYS A 79 4.41 -7.02 -0.36
CA CYS A 79 3.53 -8.19 -0.30
C CYS A 79 2.08 -7.90 -0.73
N VAL A 80 1.60 -6.67 -0.55
CA VAL A 80 0.22 -6.28 -0.88
C VAL A 80 0.09 -5.57 -2.23
N THR A 81 1.17 -4.98 -2.73
CA THR A 81 1.25 -4.39 -4.08
C THR A 81 1.22 -5.51 -5.11
N LYS A 82 0.33 -5.39 -6.10
CA LYS A 82 0.34 -6.28 -7.26
C LYS A 82 1.41 -5.82 -8.23
N THR A 83 2.30 -6.74 -8.60
CA THR A 83 3.42 -6.43 -9.47
C THR A 83 3.05 -6.33 -10.95
N SER A 84 1.84 -6.75 -11.36
CA SER A 84 1.33 -6.62 -12.74
C SER A 84 -0.19 -6.81 -12.82
N ASP A 85 -0.88 -6.04 -13.68
CA ASP A 85 -2.27 -6.27 -14.11
C ASP A 85 -2.49 -7.65 -14.80
N GLU A 86 -1.41 -8.29 -15.23
CA GLU A 86 -1.39 -9.62 -15.84
C GLU A 86 -1.15 -10.76 -14.83
N GLU A 87 -1.05 -10.49 -13.52
CA GLU A 87 -1.08 -11.57 -12.52
C GLU A 87 -2.48 -12.20 -12.52
N ASP A 88 -2.52 -13.51 -12.81
CA ASP A 88 -3.74 -14.30 -12.76
C ASP A 88 -4.37 -14.15 -11.36
N TYR A 89 -5.66 -13.76 -11.34
CA TYR A 89 -6.36 -13.43 -10.09
C TYR A 89 -6.36 -14.62 -9.12
N GLU A 90 -6.30 -15.87 -9.63
CA GLU A 90 -6.20 -17.07 -8.80
C GLU A 90 -4.80 -17.20 -8.17
N GLU A 91 -3.73 -16.87 -8.88
CA GLU A 91 -2.35 -16.90 -8.36
C GLU A 91 -2.12 -15.85 -7.25
N TYR A 92 -2.74 -14.67 -7.39
CA TYR A 92 -2.78 -13.65 -6.33
C TYR A 92 -3.52 -14.13 -5.07
N VAL A 93 -4.68 -14.76 -5.25
CA VAL A 93 -5.49 -15.31 -4.14
C VAL A 93 -4.74 -16.45 -3.45
N GLU A 94 -4.07 -17.33 -4.20
CA GLU A 94 -3.25 -18.42 -3.65
C GLU A 94 -2.05 -17.89 -2.86
N ARG A 95 -1.36 -16.84 -3.33
CA ARG A 95 -0.25 -16.21 -2.59
C ARG A 95 -0.71 -15.61 -1.25
N CYS A 96 -1.83 -14.88 -1.25
CA CYS A 96 -2.43 -14.37 -0.03
C CYS A 96 -2.90 -15.49 0.93
N ALA A 97 -3.45 -16.59 0.38
CA ALA A 97 -3.88 -17.73 1.17
C ALA A 97 -2.71 -18.53 1.76
N LEU A 98 -1.61 -18.70 1.01
CA LEU A 98 -0.43 -19.47 1.44
C LEU A 98 0.36 -18.78 2.56
N GLN A 99 0.42 -17.45 2.58
CA GLN A 99 1.09 -16.71 3.67
C GLN A 99 0.30 -16.67 4.99
N SER A 100 -1.01 -16.96 4.96
CA SER A 100 -1.79 -17.10 6.20
C SER A 100 -1.41 -18.35 7.03
N HIS A 101 -0.64 -19.29 6.45
CA HIS A 101 -0.25 -20.55 7.09
C HIS A 101 1.23 -20.69 7.45
N SER A 102 2.12 -19.79 7.01
CA SER A 102 3.56 -19.91 7.26
C SER A 102 4.05 -19.23 8.56
N ARG A 103 3.14 -18.88 9.48
CA ARG A 103 3.47 -18.44 10.85
C ARG A 103 2.93 -19.35 11.96
N CYS A 104 2.62 -20.60 11.63
CA CYS A 104 2.45 -21.69 12.58
C CYS A 104 3.49 -22.79 12.30
N ARG A 105 4.75 -22.53 12.60
CA ARG A 105 5.67 -23.58 13.03
C ARG A 105 6.72 -23.05 13.98
#